data_AF-A0AAU6AL08-F1
#
_entry.id   AF-A0AAU6AL08-F1
#
_cell.length_a   1.000
_cell.length_b   1.000
_cell.length_c   1.000
_cell.angle_alpha   90.00
_cell.angle_beta   90.00
_cell.angle_gamma   90.00
#
_symmetry.space_group_name_H-M   'P 1'
#
loop_
_entity.id
_entity.type
_entity.pdbx_description
1 polymer ?
#
loop_
_entity_poly.entity_id
_entity_poly.type
_entity_poly.pdbx_seq_one_letter_code
_entity_poly.pdbx_strand_id
1 'polypeptide(L)'
;MSFSVKRVTWREWLGLGAGLLALGSLFLPWTTLTADAAAPDVRDAFASLPHGDVVRSAWNSDFFSWFPPFVLLLAGVAVVLFGQVTKARTSGLPHLWLVAGLGTLLLMIIGWTTLAWIFDSDQRAFLQTAGIAINAGIGRYLGMLFAVVSVVTAFLDIRAARAEARAPRPRRS
;
A
#
# COMPACT_ATOMS: atom_id res chain seq x y z
N MET A 1 -3.24 31.89 0.94
CA MET A 1 -3.96 31.20 -0.17
C MET A 1 -5.07 30.39 0.45
N SER A 2 -6.32 30.49 -0.02
CA SER A 2 -7.37 29.55 0.41
C SER A 2 -7.31 28.28 -0.43
N PHE A 3 -7.46 27.13 0.21
CA PHE A 3 -7.55 25.84 -0.45
C PHE A 3 -8.87 25.77 -1.26
N SER A 4 -8.81 25.27 -2.50
CA SER A 4 -9.99 25.09 -3.35
C SER A 4 -10.10 23.68 -3.89
N VAL A 5 -11.12 22.94 -3.44
CA VAL A 5 -11.43 21.56 -3.88
C VAL A 5 -11.57 21.45 -5.39
N LYS A 6 -12.13 22.47 -6.06
CA LYS A 6 -12.35 22.50 -7.51
C LYS A 6 -11.06 22.53 -8.34
N ARG A 7 -9.92 22.86 -7.72
CA ARG A 7 -8.60 22.90 -8.38
C ARG A 7 -7.85 21.57 -8.30
N VAL A 8 -8.34 20.63 -7.50
CA VAL A 8 -7.75 19.30 -7.36
C VAL A 8 -8.19 18.46 -8.56
N THR A 9 -7.24 17.90 -9.29
CA THR A 9 -7.51 17.08 -10.46
C THR A 9 -8.06 15.72 -10.05
N TRP A 10 -8.82 15.07 -10.94
CA TRP A 10 -9.32 13.71 -10.70
C TRP A 10 -8.19 12.70 -10.42
N ARG A 11 -6.98 12.92 -10.97
CA ARG A 11 -5.80 12.08 -10.75
C ARG A 11 -5.32 12.15 -9.31
N GLU A 12 -5.27 13.37 -8.76
CA GLU A 12 -4.87 13.61 -7.38
C GLU A 12 -5.90 13.01 -6.41
N TRP A 13 -7.20 13.10 -6.74
CA TRP A 13 -8.26 12.44 -5.99
C TRP A 13 -8.17 10.91 -6.02
N LEU A 14 -7.95 10.32 -7.19
CA LEU A 14 -7.77 8.87 -7.29
C LEU A 14 -6.51 8.39 -6.58
N GLY A 15 -5.43 9.16 -6.68
CA GLY A 15 -4.19 8.89 -5.99
C GLY A 15 -4.34 8.87 -4.47
N LEU A 16 -4.94 9.93 -3.92
CA LEU A 16 -5.26 10.02 -2.50
C LEU A 16 -6.26 8.92 -2.08
N GLY A 17 -7.28 8.68 -2.89
CA GLY A 17 -8.27 7.62 -2.66
C GLY A 17 -7.61 6.24 -2.61
N ALA A 18 -6.66 5.96 -3.50
CA ALA A 18 -5.88 4.74 -3.49
C ALA A 18 -5.02 4.64 -2.21
N GLY A 19 -4.39 5.73 -1.77
CA GLY A 19 -3.68 5.77 -0.48
C GLY A 19 -4.59 5.46 0.72
N LEU A 20 -5.80 6.03 0.74
CA LEU A 20 -6.81 5.76 1.79
C LEU A 20 -7.28 4.30 1.77
N LEU A 21 -7.53 3.75 0.58
CA LEU A 21 -7.93 2.35 0.42
C LEU A 21 -6.79 1.38 0.78
N ALA A 22 -5.54 1.72 0.45
CA ALA A 22 -4.36 0.98 0.89
C ALA A 22 -4.27 0.97 2.43
N LEU A 23 -4.52 2.10 3.09
CA LEU A 23 -4.57 2.15 4.55
C LEU A 23 -5.76 1.35 5.11
N GLY A 24 -6.94 1.44 4.48
CA GLY A 24 -8.12 0.65 4.84
C GLY A 24 -7.90 -0.86 4.73
N SER A 25 -7.08 -1.30 3.78
CA SER A 25 -6.74 -2.72 3.62
C SER A 25 -5.96 -3.31 4.81
N LEU A 26 -5.33 -2.48 5.65
CA LEU A 26 -4.63 -2.92 6.86
C LEU A 26 -5.54 -3.56 7.91
N PHE A 27 -6.84 -3.25 7.87
CA PHE A 27 -7.84 -3.83 8.77
C PHE A 27 -8.36 -5.20 8.31
N LEU A 28 -8.02 -5.61 7.09
CA LEU A 28 -8.38 -6.92 6.55
C LEU A 28 -7.35 -7.98 6.98
N PRO A 29 -7.68 -9.29 6.85
CA PRO A 29 -6.73 -10.37 7.02
C PRO A 29 -5.45 -10.10 6.22
N TRP A 30 -4.31 -10.00 6.92
CA TRP A 30 -3.03 -9.64 6.32
C TRP A 30 -2.11 -10.85 6.19
N THR A 31 -2.13 -11.73 7.19
CA THR A 31 -1.45 -13.03 7.19
C THR A 31 -2.42 -14.09 7.70
N THR A 32 -2.45 -15.23 7.03
CA THR A 32 -3.34 -16.35 7.35
C THR A 32 -2.54 -17.64 7.47
N LEU A 33 -2.89 -18.47 8.44
CA LEU A 33 -2.37 -19.83 8.58
C LEU A 33 -3.39 -20.80 7.96
N THR A 34 -2.92 -21.77 7.17
CA THR A 34 -3.79 -22.85 6.64
C THR A 34 -3.18 -24.21 6.89
N ALA A 35 -3.99 -25.19 7.25
CA ALA A 35 -3.57 -26.56 7.55
C ALA A 35 -3.90 -27.53 6.40
N ASP A 36 -3.80 -27.07 5.16
CA ASP A 36 -4.30 -27.84 4.01
C ASP A 36 -3.52 -29.11 3.72
N ALA A 37 -2.23 -29.11 4.07
CA ALA A 37 -1.30 -30.23 3.94
C ALA A 37 -1.05 -30.97 5.27
N ALA A 38 -1.77 -30.62 6.33
CA ALA A 38 -1.61 -31.23 7.64
C ALA A 38 -2.28 -32.61 7.72
N ALA A 39 -1.82 -33.43 8.67
CA ALA A 39 -2.49 -34.69 9.01
C ALA A 39 -3.92 -34.44 9.53
N PRO A 40 -4.85 -35.41 9.40
CA PRO A 40 -6.27 -35.20 9.74
C PRO A 40 -6.49 -34.72 11.19
N ASP A 41 -5.78 -35.31 12.14
CA ASP A 41 -5.81 -34.95 13.56
C ASP A 41 -5.33 -33.51 13.81
N VAL A 42 -4.26 -33.08 13.12
CA VAL A 42 -3.76 -31.70 13.19
C VAL A 42 -4.74 -30.73 12.55
N ARG A 43 -5.37 -31.11 11.44
CA ARG A 43 -6.37 -30.29 10.74
C ARG A 43 -7.62 -30.06 11.59
N ASP A 44 -8.10 -31.10 12.26
CA ASP A 44 -9.25 -31.03 13.17
C ASP A 44 -8.93 -30.16 14.39
N ALA A 45 -7.74 -30.33 14.98
CA ALA A 45 -7.27 -29.46 16.05
C ALA A 45 -7.13 -28.00 15.57
N PHE A 46 -6.57 -27.78 14.38
CA PHE A 46 -6.42 -26.44 13.80
C PHE A 46 -7.76 -25.76 13.54
N ALA A 47 -8.78 -26.51 13.10
CA ALA A 47 -10.13 -25.99 12.87
C ALA A 47 -10.83 -25.57 14.17
N SER A 48 -10.40 -26.10 15.33
CA SER A 48 -10.92 -25.71 16.64
C SER A 48 -10.29 -24.43 17.19
N LEU A 49 -9.23 -23.91 16.55
CA LEU A 49 -8.53 -22.71 17.00
C LEU A 49 -9.39 -21.45 16.81
N PRO A 50 -9.33 -20.49 17.73
CA PRO A 50 -9.91 -19.17 17.55
C PRO A 50 -9.41 -18.49 16.27
N HIS A 51 -10.30 -17.78 15.57
CA HIS A 51 -9.97 -17.08 14.33
C HIS A 51 -8.78 -16.09 14.48
N GLY A 52 -8.62 -15.48 15.66
CA GLY A 52 -7.51 -14.57 15.94
C GLY A 52 -6.13 -15.23 15.98
N ASP A 53 -6.07 -16.54 16.19
CA ASP A 53 -4.82 -17.29 16.25
C ASP A 53 -4.34 -17.72 14.85
N VAL A 54 -5.29 -17.87 13.91
CA VAL A 54 -5.03 -18.29 12.52
C VAL A 54 -5.04 -17.13 11.53
N VAL A 55 -5.60 -15.97 11.90
CA VAL A 55 -5.64 -14.76 11.07
C VAL A 55 -5.06 -13.57 11.82
N ARG A 56 -4.04 -12.94 11.25
CA ARG A 56 -3.41 -11.73 11.78
C ARG A 56 -3.68 -10.52 10.90
N SER A 57 -3.92 -9.38 11.54
CA SER A 57 -3.98 -8.06 10.89
C SER A 57 -2.57 -7.49 10.67
N ALA A 58 -2.47 -6.47 9.83
CA ALA A 58 -1.19 -5.81 9.54
C ALA A 58 -0.59 -5.10 10.77
N TRP A 59 -1.43 -4.68 11.72
CA TRP A 59 -1.04 -4.01 12.95
C TRP A 59 -0.28 -4.94 13.91
N ASN A 60 -0.65 -6.22 13.91
CA ASN A 60 0.01 -7.26 14.72
C ASN A 60 1.11 -7.96 13.92
N SER A 61 1.66 -7.27 12.92
CA SER A 61 2.65 -7.78 11.99
C SER A 61 3.93 -6.93 11.99
N ASP A 62 4.81 -7.15 11.00
CA ASP A 62 6.08 -6.44 10.88
C ASP A 62 5.91 -4.97 10.43
N PHE A 63 6.98 -4.18 10.57
CA PHE A 63 7.00 -2.78 10.13
C PHE A 63 6.59 -2.62 8.66
N PHE A 64 7.04 -3.54 7.79
CA PHE A 64 6.71 -3.52 6.37
C PHE A 64 5.25 -3.86 6.05
N SER A 65 4.47 -4.33 7.02
CA SER A 65 3.05 -4.59 6.87
C SER A 65 2.19 -3.34 7.01
N TRP A 66 2.42 -2.53 8.04
CA TRP A 66 1.55 -1.38 8.32
C TRP A 66 2.13 -0.04 7.86
N PHE A 67 3.45 0.14 7.84
CA PHE A 67 4.09 1.43 7.54
C PHE A 67 3.94 1.89 6.07
N PRO A 68 4.09 1.03 5.05
CA PRO A 68 4.13 1.51 3.66
C PRO A 68 2.87 2.27 3.21
N PRO A 69 1.64 1.85 3.52
CA PRO A 69 0.44 2.64 3.20
C PRO A 69 0.44 4.06 3.79
N PHE A 70 1.08 4.30 4.94
CA PHE A 70 1.20 5.65 5.49
C PHE A 70 2.08 6.54 4.63
N VAL A 71 3.21 6.02 4.11
CA VAL A 71 4.07 6.77 3.19
C VAL A 71 3.30 7.21 1.96
N LEU A 72 2.50 6.30 1.40
CA LEU A 72 1.66 6.57 0.24
C LEU A 72 0.58 7.63 0.53
N LEU A 73 -0.12 7.48 1.66
CA LEU A 73 -1.16 8.41 2.07
C LEU A 73 -0.60 9.81 2.31
N LEU A 74 0.50 9.93 3.04
CA LEU A 74 1.15 11.21 3.33
C LEU A 74 1.62 11.90 2.05
N ALA A 75 2.17 11.14 1.09
CA ALA A 75 2.52 11.67 -0.22
C ALA A 75 1.29 12.16 -0.99
N GLY A 76 0.19 11.39 -1.01
CA GLY A 76 -1.07 11.79 -1.63
C GLY A 76 -1.66 13.06 -1.00
N VAL A 77 -1.65 13.17 0.33
CA VAL A 77 -2.08 14.36 1.05
C VAL A 77 -1.21 15.57 0.69
N ALA A 78 0.11 15.40 0.65
CA ALA A 78 1.03 16.47 0.25
C ALA A 78 0.74 16.95 -1.18
N VAL A 79 0.46 16.04 -2.11
CA VAL A 79 0.08 16.40 -3.49
C VAL A 79 -1.22 17.19 -3.52
N VAL A 80 -2.27 16.74 -2.83
CA VAL A 80 -3.58 17.43 -2.84
C VAL A 80 -3.50 18.82 -2.20
N LEU A 81 -2.77 18.95 -1.08
CA LEU A 81 -2.65 20.22 -0.35
C LEU A 81 -1.73 21.22 -1.08
N PHE A 82 -0.56 20.76 -1.55
CA PHE A 82 0.45 21.64 -2.14
C PHE A 82 0.38 21.73 -3.67
N GLY A 83 -0.39 20.86 -4.33
CA GLY A 83 -0.56 20.84 -5.80
C GLY A 83 -1.24 22.09 -6.36
N GLN A 84 -1.87 22.90 -5.50
CA GLN A 84 -2.45 24.19 -5.87
C GLN A 84 -1.38 25.30 -5.93
N VAL A 85 -0.21 25.08 -5.32
CA VAL A 85 0.90 26.03 -5.33
C VAL A 85 1.75 25.76 -6.58
N THR A 86 1.70 26.68 -7.55
CA THR A 86 2.44 26.55 -8.82
C THR A 86 3.93 26.29 -8.60
N LYS A 87 4.54 26.96 -7.61
CA LYS A 87 5.95 26.73 -7.25
C LYS A 87 6.21 25.29 -6.82
N ALA A 88 5.36 24.71 -5.96
CA ALA A 88 5.51 23.32 -5.50
C ALA A 88 5.33 22.32 -6.66
N ARG A 89 4.33 22.55 -7.52
CA ARG A 89 4.12 21.75 -8.76
C ARG A 89 5.37 21.75 -9.64
N THR A 90 5.94 22.92 -9.92
CA THR A 90 7.13 23.04 -10.78
C THR A 90 8.40 22.54 -10.12
N SER A 91 8.48 22.59 -8.78
CA SER A 91 9.63 22.11 -8.01
C SER A 91 9.69 20.59 -7.82
N GLY A 92 8.75 19.83 -8.41
CA GLY A 92 8.82 18.37 -8.45
C GLY A 92 7.86 17.63 -7.52
N LEU A 93 6.81 18.28 -7.00
CA LEU A 93 5.77 17.61 -6.21
C LEU A 93 5.20 16.33 -6.87
N PRO A 94 4.93 16.28 -8.19
CA PRO A 94 4.53 15.04 -8.85
C PRO A 94 5.60 13.94 -8.82
N HIS A 95 6.88 14.31 -8.87
CA HIS A 95 8.00 13.35 -8.77
C HIS A 95 8.15 12.82 -7.34
N LEU A 96 7.93 13.66 -6.32
CA LEU A 96 7.91 13.23 -4.92
C LEU A 96 6.85 12.15 -4.71
N TRP A 97 5.67 12.33 -5.28
CA TRP A 97 4.59 11.34 -5.17
C TRP A 97 4.95 10.02 -5.87
N LEU A 98 5.52 10.09 -7.07
CA LEU A 98 5.98 8.88 -7.77
C LEU A 98 7.07 8.15 -6.97
N VAL A 99 8.07 8.87 -6.45
CA VAL A 99 9.16 8.28 -5.65
C VAL A 99 8.61 7.64 -4.37
N ALA A 100 7.72 8.34 -3.66
CA ALA A 100 7.07 7.79 -2.47
C ALA A 100 6.21 6.55 -2.80
N GLY A 101 5.52 6.56 -3.93
CA GLY A 101 4.75 5.41 -4.42
C GLY A 101 5.62 4.20 -4.76
N LEU A 102 6.72 4.42 -5.48
CA LEU A 102 7.69 3.37 -5.79
C LEU A 102 8.37 2.83 -4.53
N GLY A 103 8.74 3.72 -3.59
CA GLY A 103 9.27 3.33 -2.29
C GLY A 103 8.26 2.50 -1.50
N THR A 104 6.98 2.88 -1.51
CA THR A 104 5.89 2.11 -0.90
C THR A 104 5.82 0.70 -1.50
N LEU A 105 5.80 0.58 -2.83
CA LEU A 105 5.79 -0.72 -3.50
C LEU A 105 7.00 -1.57 -3.11
N LEU A 106 8.20 -0.98 -3.11
CA LEU A 106 9.42 -1.67 -2.71
C LEU A 106 9.31 -2.21 -1.28
N LEU A 107 8.84 -1.38 -0.34
CA LEU A 107 8.66 -1.80 1.05
C LEU A 107 7.60 -2.91 1.18
N MET A 108 6.51 -2.84 0.43
CA MET A 108 5.48 -3.89 0.42
C MET A 108 6.00 -5.21 -0.18
N ILE A 109 6.85 -5.12 -1.21
CA ILE A 109 7.53 -6.28 -1.82
C ILE A 109 8.50 -6.91 -0.82
N ILE A 110 9.30 -6.10 -0.12
CA ILE A 110 10.18 -6.58 0.96
C ILE A 110 9.34 -7.31 2.02
N GLY A 111 8.26 -6.68 2.47
CA GLY A 111 7.32 -7.30 3.40
C GLY A 111 6.82 -8.67 2.90
N TRP A 112 6.63 -8.83 1.59
CA TRP A 112 6.15 -10.08 0.99
C TRP A 112 7.16 -11.20 1.18
N THR A 113 8.44 -10.89 0.98
CA THR A 113 9.55 -11.83 1.16
C THR A 113 9.84 -12.13 2.63
N THR A 114 9.52 -11.19 3.54
CA THR A 114 9.72 -11.33 4.98
C THR A 114 8.47 -11.82 5.73
N LEU A 115 7.41 -12.24 5.02
CA LEU A 115 6.14 -12.62 5.62
C LEU A 115 6.29 -13.70 6.69
N ALA A 116 7.13 -14.71 6.44
CA ALA A 116 7.38 -15.78 7.41
C ALA A 116 8.25 -15.32 8.60
N TRP A 117 9.03 -14.25 8.45
CA TRP A 117 10.00 -13.79 9.46
C TRP A 117 9.34 -13.13 10.67
N ILE A 118 8.02 -12.96 10.61
CA ILE A 118 7.17 -12.60 11.74
C ILE A 118 7.11 -13.70 12.81
N PHE A 119 7.46 -14.93 12.44
CA PHE A 119 7.56 -16.09 13.31
C PHE A 119 9.04 -16.41 13.54
N ASP A 120 9.38 -16.71 14.79
CA ASP A 120 10.73 -17.14 15.15
C ASP A 120 11.12 -18.42 14.41
N SER A 121 12.42 -18.72 14.34
CA SER A 121 12.92 -19.92 13.65
C SER A 121 12.23 -21.20 14.12
N ASP A 122 12.03 -21.31 15.43
CA ASP A 122 11.50 -22.52 16.06
C ASP A 122 10.00 -22.65 15.79
N GLN A 123 9.27 -21.52 15.82
CA GLN A 123 7.86 -21.48 15.44
C GLN A 123 7.66 -21.86 13.98
N ARG A 124 8.50 -21.34 13.07
CA ARG A 124 8.44 -21.70 11.65
C ARG A 124 8.72 -23.18 11.42
N ALA A 125 9.73 -23.73 12.08
CA ALA A 125 10.04 -25.15 11.99
C ALA A 125 8.86 -25.99 12.48
N PHE A 126 8.27 -25.63 13.63
CA PHE A 126 7.08 -26.31 14.15
C PHE A 126 5.89 -26.26 13.19
N LEU A 127 5.54 -25.07 12.68
CA LEU A 127 4.44 -24.89 11.73
C LEU A 127 4.67 -25.72 10.45
N GLN A 128 5.90 -25.74 9.94
CA GLN A 128 6.26 -26.53 8.77
C GLN A 128 6.14 -28.04 9.04
N THR A 129 6.61 -28.53 10.20
CA THR A 129 6.45 -29.94 10.59
C THR A 129 4.99 -30.33 10.79
N ALA A 130 4.17 -29.41 11.31
CA ALA A 130 2.74 -29.60 11.47
C ALA A 130 1.95 -29.52 10.15
N GLY A 131 2.60 -29.21 9.02
CA GLY A 131 1.91 -29.04 7.74
C GLY A 131 1.06 -27.77 7.66
N ILE A 132 1.35 -26.77 8.52
CA ILE A 132 0.66 -25.48 8.56
C ILE A 132 1.43 -24.48 7.67
N ALA A 133 0.78 -24.01 6.63
CA ALA A 133 1.30 -23.02 5.70
C ALA A 133 1.01 -21.60 6.18
N ILE A 134 1.99 -20.70 6.01
CA ILE A 134 1.85 -19.27 6.28
C ILE A 134 1.59 -18.56 4.94
N ASN A 135 0.41 -17.95 4.80
CA ASN A 135 -0.07 -17.37 3.56
C ASN A 135 -0.34 -15.87 3.69
N ALA A 136 -0.32 -15.18 2.55
CA ALA A 136 -0.76 -13.79 2.45
C ALA A 136 -2.29 -13.71 2.52
N GLY A 137 -2.80 -12.83 3.38
CA GLY A 137 -4.22 -12.53 3.46
C GLY A 137 -4.68 -11.53 2.39
N ILE A 138 -6.00 -11.43 2.19
CA ILE A 138 -6.62 -10.55 1.17
C ILE A 138 -6.23 -9.08 1.31
N GLY A 139 -6.03 -8.59 2.54
CA GLY A 139 -5.63 -7.22 2.80
C GLY A 139 -4.30 -6.88 2.13
N ARG A 140 -3.36 -7.83 2.11
CA ARG A 140 -2.04 -7.64 1.50
C ARG A 140 -2.13 -7.45 -0.01
N TYR A 141 -2.97 -8.24 -0.68
CA TYR A 141 -3.20 -8.11 -2.12
C TYR A 141 -3.88 -6.79 -2.47
N LEU A 142 -4.91 -6.40 -1.70
CA LEU A 142 -5.62 -5.14 -1.92
C LEU A 142 -4.72 -3.93 -1.66
N GLY A 143 -3.92 -3.95 -0.58
CA GLY A 143 -2.95 -2.89 -0.29
C GLY A 143 -1.94 -2.70 -1.42
N MET A 144 -1.41 -3.80 -1.96
CA MET A 144 -0.51 -3.76 -3.11
C MET A 144 -1.20 -3.23 -4.38
N LEU A 145 -2.42 -3.67 -4.66
CA LEU A 145 -3.20 -3.20 -5.80
C LEU A 145 -3.42 -1.69 -5.73
N PHE A 146 -3.83 -1.17 -4.57
CA PHE A 146 -4.04 0.26 -4.39
C PHE A 146 -2.73 1.06 -4.45
N ALA A 147 -1.62 0.51 -3.96
CA ALA A 147 -0.31 1.12 -4.15
C ALA A 147 0.05 1.23 -5.64
N VAL A 148 -0.17 0.18 -6.44
CA VAL A 148 0.03 0.20 -7.90
C VAL A 148 -0.85 1.27 -8.56
N VAL A 149 -2.14 1.35 -8.20
CA VAL A 149 -3.05 2.39 -8.72
C VAL A 149 -2.52 3.80 -8.39
N SER A 150 -2.00 4.02 -7.17
CA SER A 150 -1.40 5.29 -6.81
C SER A 150 -0.13 5.60 -7.62
N VAL A 151 0.70 4.61 -7.94
CA VAL A 151 1.89 4.81 -8.78
C VAL A 151 1.49 5.17 -10.21
N VAL A 152 0.50 4.47 -10.77
CA VAL A 152 -0.01 4.75 -12.12
C VAL A 152 -0.59 6.17 -12.19
N THR A 153 -1.38 6.57 -11.20
CA THR A 153 -1.94 7.93 -11.14
C THR A 153 -0.85 9.01 -10.98
N ALA A 154 0.18 8.76 -10.18
CA ALA A 154 1.35 9.66 -10.07
C ALA A 154 2.09 9.80 -11.41
N PHE A 155 2.28 8.69 -12.13
CA PHE A 155 2.89 8.72 -13.46
C PHE A 155 2.04 9.51 -14.47
N LEU A 156 0.72 9.32 -14.47
CA LEU A 156 -0.20 10.08 -15.31
C LEU A 156 -0.18 11.58 -14.96
N ASP A 157 -0.05 11.93 -13.69
CA ASP A 157 0.05 13.33 -13.27
C ASP A 157 1.36 13.99 -13.74
N ILE A 158 2.49 13.29 -13.65
CA ILE A 158 3.76 13.76 -14.23
C ILE A 158 3.63 13.99 -15.74
N ARG A 159 2.98 13.07 -16.46
CA ARG A 159 2.75 13.22 -17.91
C ARG A 159 1.89 14.44 -18.22
N ALA A 160 0.82 14.67 -17.45
CA ALA A 160 -0.02 15.85 -17.61
C ALA A 160 0.74 17.15 -17.32
N ALA A 161 1.49 17.21 -16.21
CA ALA A 161 2.31 18.37 -15.87
C ALA A 161 3.37 18.70 -16.94
N ARG A 162 3.98 17.67 -17.55
CA ARG A 162 4.91 17.85 -18.67
C ARG A 162 4.22 18.35 -19.94
N ALA A 163 3.01 17.90 -20.23
CA ALA A 163 2.24 18.37 -21.37
C ALA A 163 1.84 19.84 -21.21
N GLU A 164 1.38 20.22 -20.01
CA GLU A 164 1.04 21.61 -19.66
C GLU A 164 2.25 22.54 -19.76
N ALA A 165 3.44 22.10 -19.32
CA ALA A 165 4.67 22.87 -19.43
C ALA A 165 5.14 23.10 -20.88
N ARG A 166 4.77 22.21 -21.81
CA ARG A 166 5.10 22.30 -23.24
C ARG A 166 4.09 23.11 -24.05
N ALA A 167 2.90 23.37 -23.51
CA ALA A 167 1.88 24.13 -24.19
C ALA A 167 2.34 25.59 -24.40
N PRO A 168 2.20 26.16 -25.61
CA PRO A 168 2.54 27.56 -25.85
C PRO A 168 1.75 28.47 -24.90
N ARG A 169 2.44 29.36 -24.17
CA ARG A 169 1.76 30.41 -23.41
C ARG A 169 0.94 31.25 -24.40
N PRO A 170 -0.38 31.44 -24.19
CA PRO A 170 -1.12 32.41 -24.99
C PRO A 170 -0.44 33.76 -24.80
N ARG A 171 0.02 34.36 -25.90
CA ARG A 171 0.45 35.76 -25.89
C ARG A 171 -0.76 36.56 -25.44
N ARG A 172 -0.69 37.13 -24.23
CA ARG A 172 -1.62 38.18 -23.82
C ARG A 172 -1.35 39.36 -24.75
N SER A 173 -2.23 39.57 -25.73
CA SER A 173 -2.38 40.82 -26.47
C SER A 173 -3.02 41.87 -25.56
#